data_AF-A0A1W9JBT8-F1
#
_entry.id   AF-A0A1W9JBT8-F1
#
_cell.length_a   1.000
_cell.length_b   1.000
_cell.length_c   1.000
_cell.angle_alpha   90.00
_cell.angle_beta   90.00
_cell.angle_gamma   90.00
#
_symmetry.space_group_name_H-M   'P 1'
#
loop_
_entity.id
_entity.type
_entity.pdbx_description
1 polymer ?
#
loop_
_entity_poly.entity_id
_entity_poly.type
_entity_poly.pdbx_seq_one_letter_code
_entity_poly.pdbx_strand_id
1 'polypeptide(L)'
;MQLQAAENWYEKNYKSQNSGDLKSMQVAPDTKMYVSNHKEDDDISMLENGYDMMGSSGFTAGDVSAEQALQHAKTLKADTVLVYSKYGSAKTATSKIEMIKEAAKLGKELTEKDLEQEPINYKYYASYWAKLPAPLLGVHVIKLAKKESEEAEKATELDGLKVIAVIKDSPAAKAGIVRGDTLLKLAGNSLNKPEELSTVVRKHQGQEVVVEYERNGEKSMAMAQINARK
;
A
#
# COMPACT_ATOMS: atom_id res chain seq x y z
N MET A 1 21.02 15.77 -32.80
CA MET A 1 20.82 15.84 -31.33
C MET A 1 20.16 14.55 -30.89
N GLN A 2 20.88 13.69 -30.15
CA GLN A 2 20.22 12.62 -29.40
C GLN A 2 19.46 13.30 -28.25
N LEU A 3 18.13 13.22 -28.25
CA LEU A 3 17.36 13.50 -27.04
C LEU A 3 17.82 12.48 -26.00
N GLN A 4 18.57 12.91 -24.98
CA GLN A 4 18.64 12.16 -23.75
C GLN A 4 17.20 12.04 -23.25
N ALA A 5 16.69 10.82 -23.15
CA ALA A 5 15.40 10.59 -22.50
C ALA A 5 15.49 11.20 -21.10
N ALA A 6 14.57 12.10 -20.77
CA ALA A 6 14.51 12.68 -19.43
C ALA A 6 14.41 11.55 -18.40
N GLU A 7 15.11 11.70 -17.28
CA GLU A 7 15.11 10.71 -16.20
C GLU A 7 13.69 10.47 -15.68
N ASN A 8 13.25 9.21 -15.65
CA ASN A 8 11.94 8.84 -15.10
C ASN A 8 12.02 8.80 -13.56
N TRP A 9 11.38 9.75 -12.90
CA TRP A 9 11.42 9.89 -11.44
C TRP A 9 10.75 8.73 -10.72
N TYR A 10 9.70 8.17 -11.30
CA TYR A 10 8.97 7.06 -10.72
C TYR A 10 9.81 5.77 -10.75
N GLU A 11 10.47 5.51 -11.88
CA GLU A 11 11.37 4.36 -12.02
C GLU A 11 12.58 4.47 -11.08
N LYS A 12 13.22 5.64 -11.03
CA LYS A 12 14.38 5.89 -10.16
C LYS A 12 14.08 5.64 -8.68
N ASN A 13 12.88 6.00 -8.24
CA ASN A 13 12.46 5.92 -6.84
C ASN A 13 11.61 4.69 -6.52
N TYR A 14 11.54 3.71 -7.44
CA TYR A 14 10.77 2.49 -7.24
C TYR A 14 11.39 1.60 -6.17
N LYS A 15 10.52 1.09 -5.30
CA LYS A 15 10.84 0.07 -4.30
C LYS A 15 9.86 -1.08 -4.43
N SER A 16 10.38 -2.27 -4.71
CA SER A 16 9.61 -3.51 -4.67
C SER A 16 9.11 -3.78 -3.26
N GLN A 17 7.87 -4.25 -3.12
CA GLN A 17 7.29 -4.60 -1.81
C GLN A 17 7.67 -6.02 -1.37
N ASN A 18 7.81 -6.95 -2.32
CA ASN A 18 8.15 -8.35 -2.08
C ASN A 18 9.50 -8.71 -2.75
N SER A 19 9.79 -10.00 -2.94
CA SER A 19 10.99 -10.50 -3.65
C SER A 19 11.18 -9.97 -5.07
N GLY A 20 10.21 -9.23 -5.61
CA GLY A 20 10.25 -8.62 -6.94
C GLY A 20 9.63 -9.48 -8.05
N ASP A 21 9.13 -10.67 -7.72
CA ASP A 21 8.60 -11.62 -8.71
C ASP A 21 7.11 -11.44 -9.06
N LEU A 22 6.42 -10.55 -8.33
CA LEU A 22 5.00 -10.33 -8.49
C LEU A 22 4.73 -9.51 -9.76
N LYS A 23 3.93 -10.05 -10.68
CA LYS A 23 3.65 -9.46 -12.00
C LYS A 23 2.26 -9.85 -12.48
N SER A 24 1.73 -9.12 -13.47
CA SER A 24 0.47 -9.46 -14.11
C SER A 24 0.46 -10.90 -14.63
N MET A 25 -0.71 -11.53 -14.58
CA MET A 25 -0.98 -12.80 -15.23
C MET A 25 -1.02 -12.67 -16.77
N GLN A 26 -1.12 -11.44 -17.29
CA GLN A 26 -1.11 -11.16 -18.72
C GLN A 26 0.33 -10.95 -19.22
N VAL A 27 0.66 -11.51 -20.39
CA VAL A 27 1.98 -11.34 -21.00
C VAL A 27 2.27 -9.88 -21.33
N ALA A 28 1.23 -9.14 -21.73
CA ALA A 28 1.20 -7.72 -22.02
C ALA A 28 -0.13 -7.12 -21.52
N PRO A 29 -0.20 -6.65 -20.27
CA PRO A 29 -1.42 -6.09 -19.72
C PRO A 29 -1.77 -4.73 -20.36
N ASP A 30 -3.07 -4.45 -20.48
CA ASP A 30 -3.57 -3.10 -20.75
C ASP A 30 -3.49 -2.26 -19.47
N THR A 31 -2.30 -1.74 -19.19
CA THR A 31 -2.00 -1.01 -17.95
C THR A 31 -2.83 0.27 -17.83
N LYS A 32 -3.62 0.37 -16.76
CA LYS A 32 -4.46 1.53 -16.46
C LYS A 32 -3.83 2.42 -15.39
N MET A 33 -4.00 3.73 -15.54
CA MET A 33 -3.59 4.72 -14.54
C MET A 33 -4.81 5.39 -13.93
N TYR A 34 -4.79 5.55 -12.61
CA TYR A 34 -5.77 6.33 -11.87
C TYR A 34 -5.06 7.37 -11.00
N VAL A 35 -5.66 8.54 -10.83
CA VAL A 35 -5.15 9.61 -9.98
C VAL A 35 -6.14 9.85 -8.85
N SER A 36 -5.65 9.93 -7.61
CA SER A 36 -6.48 10.07 -6.41
C SER A 36 -5.77 10.85 -5.31
N ASN A 37 -6.49 11.19 -4.24
CA ASN A 37 -6.02 11.78 -2.99
C ASN A 37 -6.30 10.88 -1.76
N HIS A 38 -6.85 9.67 -1.95
CA HIS A 38 -7.26 8.75 -0.89
C HIS A 38 -6.37 7.50 -0.81
N LYS A 39 -5.05 7.71 -0.70
CA LYS A 39 -4.02 6.65 -0.80
C LYS A 39 -4.34 5.38 -0.02
N GLU A 40 -4.67 5.49 1.26
CA GLU A 40 -4.87 4.32 2.12
C GLU A 40 -6.12 3.52 1.68
N ASP A 41 -7.25 4.19 1.49
CA ASP A 41 -8.51 3.55 1.10
C ASP A 41 -8.43 2.90 -0.28
N ASP A 42 -7.71 3.54 -1.21
CA ASP A 42 -7.50 3.02 -2.55
C ASP A 42 -6.57 1.80 -2.55
N ASP A 43 -5.47 1.83 -1.78
CA ASP A 43 -4.57 0.68 -1.63
C ASP A 43 -5.34 -0.54 -1.05
N ILE A 44 -6.22 -0.31 -0.07
CA ILE A 44 -7.10 -1.36 0.48
C ILE A 44 -8.11 -1.84 -0.55
N SER A 45 -8.74 -0.91 -1.27
CA SER A 45 -9.69 -1.25 -2.34
C SER A 45 -9.04 -2.11 -3.42
N MET A 46 -7.77 -1.88 -3.77
CA MET A 46 -7.05 -2.72 -4.71
C MET A 46 -6.94 -4.16 -4.21
N LEU A 47 -6.56 -4.35 -2.94
CA LEU A 47 -6.50 -5.68 -2.31
C LEU A 47 -7.87 -6.36 -2.28
N GLU A 48 -8.93 -5.65 -1.88
CA GLU A 48 -10.30 -6.20 -1.83
C GLU A 48 -10.84 -6.57 -3.22
N ASN A 49 -10.35 -5.87 -4.25
CA ASN A 49 -10.64 -6.20 -5.64
C ASN A 49 -9.67 -7.26 -6.19
N GLY A 50 -8.82 -7.91 -5.40
CA GLY A 50 -7.96 -9.03 -5.81
C GLY A 50 -6.72 -8.63 -6.62
N TYR A 51 -6.23 -7.41 -6.43
CA TYR A 51 -4.91 -7.02 -6.87
C TYR A 51 -3.91 -7.16 -5.73
N ASP A 52 -2.65 -7.42 -6.05
CA ASP A 52 -1.55 -7.37 -5.10
C ASP A 52 -0.54 -6.30 -5.52
N MET A 53 -0.01 -5.58 -4.53
CA MET A 53 0.95 -4.50 -4.76
C MET A 53 2.32 -5.10 -5.10
N MET A 54 2.86 -4.67 -6.23
CA MET A 54 4.19 -5.04 -6.71
C MET A 54 5.27 -4.21 -6.01
N GLY A 55 4.98 -2.93 -5.83
CA GLY A 55 5.88 -1.97 -5.21
C GLY A 55 5.31 -0.56 -5.29
N SER A 56 6.13 0.41 -4.90
CA SER A 56 5.76 1.81 -4.93
C SER A 56 6.93 2.74 -5.21
N SER A 57 6.64 3.92 -5.73
CA SER A 57 7.58 5.02 -5.89
C SER A 57 7.15 6.18 -5.00
N GLY A 58 8.08 6.81 -4.30
CA GLY A 58 7.79 7.99 -3.47
C GLY A 58 8.94 8.98 -3.50
N PHE A 59 8.65 10.24 -3.80
CA PHE A 59 9.67 11.29 -3.93
C PHE A 59 9.09 12.70 -3.74
N THR A 60 9.98 13.68 -3.53
CA THR A 60 9.64 15.11 -3.56
C THR A 60 10.38 15.76 -4.72
N ALA A 61 9.64 16.46 -5.59
CA ALA A 61 10.19 17.14 -6.76
C ALA A 61 9.30 18.33 -7.12
N GLY A 62 9.72 19.11 -8.13
CA GLY A 62 8.86 20.11 -8.77
C GLY A 62 7.71 19.47 -9.55
N ASP A 63 7.34 20.06 -10.68
CA ASP A 63 6.32 19.46 -11.54
C ASP A 63 6.88 18.19 -12.22
N VAL A 64 6.19 17.07 -12.01
CA VAL A 64 6.54 15.76 -12.60
C VAL A 64 5.30 15.16 -13.21
N SER A 65 5.36 14.89 -14.52
CA SER A 65 4.24 14.31 -15.27
C SER A 65 3.89 12.91 -14.76
N ALA A 66 2.61 12.69 -14.48
CA ALA A 66 2.06 11.38 -14.13
C ALA A 66 2.25 10.33 -15.25
N GLU A 67 2.46 10.75 -16.50
CA GLU A 67 2.76 9.84 -17.61
C GLU A 67 4.03 9.01 -17.38
N GLN A 68 4.99 9.54 -16.62
CA GLN A 68 6.18 8.79 -16.22
C GLN A 68 5.83 7.57 -15.36
N ALA A 69 4.83 7.68 -14.49
CA ALA A 69 4.33 6.56 -13.69
C ALA A 69 3.67 5.51 -14.58
N LEU A 70 2.87 5.93 -15.57
CA LEU A 70 2.25 5.00 -16.53
C LEU A 70 3.30 4.29 -17.39
N GLN A 71 4.34 4.99 -17.85
CA GLN A 71 5.45 4.40 -18.59
C GLN A 71 6.16 3.33 -17.75
N HIS A 72 6.48 3.65 -16.50
CA HIS A 72 7.12 2.69 -15.59
C HIS A 72 6.21 1.51 -15.27
N ALA A 73 4.91 1.74 -15.05
CA ALA A 73 3.94 0.67 -14.82
C ALA A 73 3.89 -0.34 -15.99
N LYS A 74 4.02 0.14 -17.23
CA LYS A 74 4.12 -0.71 -18.42
C LYS A 74 5.41 -1.53 -18.46
N THR A 75 6.55 -0.97 -18.04
CA THR A 75 7.82 -1.73 -17.98
C THR A 75 7.77 -2.82 -16.92
N LEU A 76 7.12 -2.55 -15.79
CA LEU A 76 6.85 -3.52 -14.74
C LEU A 76 5.82 -4.58 -15.14
N LYS A 77 5.05 -4.35 -16.21
CA LYS A 77 3.86 -5.14 -16.56
C LYS A 77 2.83 -5.17 -15.42
N ALA A 78 2.60 -4.02 -14.81
CA ALA A 78 1.50 -3.83 -13.88
C ALA A 78 0.17 -3.76 -14.66
N ASP A 79 -0.90 -4.27 -14.06
CA ASP A 79 -2.26 -4.09 -14.59
C ASP A 79 -2.78 -2.68 -14.27
N THR A 80 -2.41 -2.14 -13.11
CA THR A 80 -2.86 -0.83 -12.63
C THR A 80 -1.74 -0.07 -11.94
N VAL A 81 -1.70 1.25 -12.13
CA VAL A 81 -0.94 2.20 -11.31
C VAL A 81 -1.85 3.26 -10.72
N LEU A 82 -1.70 3.51 -9.42
CA LEU A 82 -2.38 4.59 -8.71
C LEU A 82 -1.38 5.70 -8.44
N VAL A 83 -1.69 6.94 -8.82
CA VAL A 83 -0.79 8.08 -8.68
C VAL A 83 -1.42 9.13 -7.76
N TYR A 84 -0.61 9.63 -6.85
CA TYR A 84 -0.99 10.64 -5.87
C TYR A 84 0.05 11.74 -5.88
N SER A 85 -0.42 12.97 -5.83
CA SER A 85 0.42 14.12 -5.56
C SER A 85 -0.22 14.94 -4.45
N LYS A 86 0.61 15.38 -3.50
CA LYS A 86 0.20 16.32 -2.47
C LYS A 86 1.09 17.54 -2.57
N TYR A 87 0.47 18.71 -2.53
CA TYR A 87 1.20 19.97 -2.43
C TYR A 87 2.15 19.92 -1.24
N GLY A 88 3.42 20.23 -1.48
CA GLY A 88 4.44 20.39 -0.45
C GLY A 88 4.34 21.78 0.19
N SER A 89 5.47 22.35 0.59
CA SER A 89 5.52 23.75 1.02
C SER A 89 5.92 24.62 -0.16
N ALA A 90 5.07 25.59 -0.52
CA ALA A 90 5.58 26.88 -0.98
C ALA A 90 5.17 27.91 0.07
N LYS A 91 6.12 28.73 0.52
CA LYS A 91 5.84 29.85 1.41
C LYS A 91 4.85 30.80 0.71
N THR A 92 3.58 30.73 1.10
CA THR A 92 2.49 31.55 0.55
C THR A 92 2.67 33.04 0.88
N ALA A 93 1.95 33.94 0.20
CA ALA A 93 1.99 35.38 0.44
C ALA A 93 1.77 35.80 1.92
N THR A 94 1.00 35.02 2.69
CA THR A 94 0.85 35.19 4.15
C THR A 94 2.18 35.03 4.89
N SER A 95 3.01 34.06 4.49
CA SER A 95 4.36 33.85 5.04
C SER A 95 5.29 35.01 4.65
N LYS A 96 5.13 35.63 3.47
CA LYS A 96 5.89 36.83 3.10
C LYS A 96 5.57 38.02 4.00
N ILE A 97 4.28 38.29 4.27
CA ILE A 97 3.88 39.36 5.21
C ILE A 97 4.39 39.08 6.63
N GLU A 98 4.40 37.82 7.04
CA GLU A 98 4.89 37.40 8.36
C GLU A 98 6.42 37.51 8.49
N MET A 99 7.16 37.10 7.46
CA MET A 99 8.62 37.30 7.34
C MET A 99 8.98 38.80 7.35
N ILE A 100 8.19 39.64 6.66
CA ILE A 100 8.36 41.10 6.70
C ILE A 100 8.15 41.66 8.11
N LYS A 101 7.11 41.22 8.81
CA LYS A 101 6.82 41.64 10.19
C LYS A 101 7.90 41.18 11.17
N GLU A 102 8.46 39.98 10.99
CA GLU A 102 9.52 39.44 11.85
C GLU A 102 10.87 40.13 11.62
N ALA A 103 11.25 40.36 10.36
CA ALA A 103 12.44 41.13 10.01
C ALA A 103 12.41 42.55 10.58
N ALA A 104 11.25 43.23 10.50
CA ALA A 104 11.03 44.55 11.09
C ALA A 104 11.15 44.54 12.63
N LYS A 105 10.70 43.47 13.30
CA LYS A 105 10.87 43.32 14.77
C LYS A 105 12.32 43.09 15.18
N LEU A 106 13.10 42.38 14.36
CA LEU A 106 14.49 42.03 14.64
C LEU A 106 15.49 43.07 14.14
N GLY A 107 15.04 44.15 13.50
CA GLY A 107 15.91 45.16 12.90
C GLY A 107 16.81 44.62 11.79
N LYS A 108 16.40 43.51 11.15
CA LYS A 108 17.13 42.90 10.03
C LYS A 108 16.54 43.40 8.71
N GLU A 109 17.40 43.78 7.78
CA GLU A 109 16.98 44.07 6.40
C GLU A 109 16.73 42.74 5.67
N LEU A 110 15.61 42.66 4.93
CA LEU A 110 15.36 41.54 4.02
C LEU A 110 16.22 41.69 2.78
N THR A 111 16.95 40.63 2.43
CA THR A 111 17.69 40.56 1.17
C THR A 111 16.81 40.00 0.06
N GLU A 112 17.18 40.21 -1.22
CA GLU A 112 16.49 39.60 -2.37
C GLU A 112 16.39 38.07 -2.23
N LYS A 113 17.42 37.46 -1.64
CA LYS A 113 17.48 36.02 -1.34
C LYS A 113 16.44 35.56 -0.30
N ASP A 114 16.02 36.45 0.61
CA ASP A 114 14.96 36.16 1.60
C ASP A 114 13.55 36.27 0.98
N LEU A 115 13.43 36.91 -0.18
CA LEU A 115 12.18 37.12 -0.92
C LEU A 115 11.98 36.14 -2.09
N GLU A 116 13.02 35.36 -2.41
CA GLU A 116 12.98 34.27 -3.40
C GLU A 116 11.87 33.28 -3.04
N GLN A 117 11.01 32.98 -4.02
CA GLN A 117 10.02 31.93 -3.84
C GLN A 117 10.76 30.60 -3.79
N GLU A 118 10.69 29.90 -2.66
CA GLU A 118 11.11 28.51 -2.62
C GLU A 118 10.35 27.76 -3.73
N PRO A 119 11.05 26.92 -4.51
CA PRO A 119 10.44 26.22 -5.64
C PRO A 119 9.26 25.39 -5.12
N ILE A 120 8.12 25.52 -5.81
CA ILE A 120 6.93 24.74 -5.49
C ILE A 120 7.28 23.27 -5.65
N ASN A 121 7.28 22.55 -4.54
CA ASN A 121 7.53 21.12 -4.52
C ASN A 121 6.24 20.36 -4.21
N TYR A 122 6.13 19.17 -4.78
CA TYR A 122 5.07 18.22 -4.55
C TYR A 122 5.65 16.94 -3.97
N LYS A 123 4.91 16.31 -3.06
CA LYS A 123 5.17 14.95 -2.61
C LYS A 123 4.38 14.01 -3.51
N TYR A 124 5.08 13.20 -4.29
CA TYR A 124 4.50 12.20 -5.17
C TYR A 124 4.55 10.82 -4.53
N TYR A 125 3.51 10.04 -4.79
CA TYR A 125 3.45 8.62 -4.50
C TYR A 125 2.81 7.90 -5.69
N ALA A 126 3.32 6.73 -6.04
CA ALA A 126 2.63 5.81 -6.93
C ALA A 126 2.71 4.38 -6.39
N SER A 127 1.60 3.65 -6.45
CA SER A 127 1.55 2.21 -6.16
C SER A 127 1.23 1.42 -7.43
N TYR A 128 1.95 0.32 -7.65
CA TYR A 128 1.86 -0.51 -8.84
C TYR A 128 1.29 -1.88 -8.49
N TRP A 129 0.36 -2.36 -9.29
CA TRP A 129 -0.50 -3.48 -8.91
C TRP A 129 -0.63 -4.51 -10.02
N ALA A 130 -0.56 -5.78 -9.64
CA ALA A 130 -0.87 -6.90 -10.50
C ALA A 130 -2.18 -7.56 -10.08
N LYS A 131 -2.99 -7.96 -11.05
CA LYS A 131 -4.18 -8.78 -10.83
C LYS A 131 -3.76 -10.24 -10.71
N LEU A 132 -3.96 -10.82 -9.53
CA LEU A 132 -3.55 -12.21 -9.26
C LEU A 132 -4.76 -13.15 -9.12
N PRO A 133 -4.56 -14.47 -9.27
CA PRO A 133 -5.57 -15.45 -8.92
C PRO A 133 -5.94 -15.31 -7.45
N ALA A 134 -7.24 -15.26 -7.15
CA ALA A 134 -7.72 -15.09 -5.80
C ALA A 134 -7.13 -16.17 -4.86
N PRO A 135 -6.59 -15.79 -3.69
CA PRO A 135 -6.29 -16.71 -2.61
C PRO A 135 -7.50 -17.59 -2.31
N LEU A 136 -7.23 -18.84 -1.96
CA LEU A 136 -8.28 -19.86 -1.79
C LEU A 136 -9.27 -19.54 -0.67
N LEU A 137 -8.85 -18.80 0.37
CA LEU A 137 -9.73 -18.26 1.41
C LEU A 137 -10.17 -16.81 1.10
N GLY A 138 -9.35 -16.05 0.34
CA GLY A 138 -9.62 -14.68 -0.07
C GLY A 138 -9.36 -13.61 1.00
N VAL A 139 -8.32 -13.79 1.81
CA VAL A 139 -7.86 -12.79 2.79
C VAL A 139 -6.43 -12.36 2.49
N HIS A 140 -6.14 -11.08 2.75
CA HIS A 140 -4.78 -10.58 2.89
C HIS A 140 -4.50 -10.38 4.38
N VAL A 141 -3.38 -10.92 4.85
CA VAL A 141 -3.03 -10.91 6.27
C VAL A 141 -1.61 -10.43 6.51
N ILE A 142 -1.37 -9.87 7.68
CA ILE A 142 -0.03 -9.52 8.17
C ILE A 142 0.20 -10.09 9.56
N LYS A 143 1.45 -10.35 9.89
CA LYS A 143 1.87 -10.60 11.26
C LYS A 143 2.08 -9.27 11.96
N LEU A 144 1.35 -9.03 13.05
CA LEU A 144 1.58 -7.85 13.87
C LEU A 144 2.65 -8.12 14.91
N ALA A 145 3.50 -7.13 15.14
CA ALA A 145 4.42 -7.09 16.25
C ALA A 145 4.24 -5.78 17.01
N LYS A 146 4.25 -5.84 18.34
CA LYS A 146 4.13 -4.69 19.23
C LYS A 146 5.49 -4.36 19.82
N LYS A 147 5.89 -3.10 19.74
CA LYS A 147 6.97 -2.56 20.57
C LYS A 147 6.37 -1.94 21.82
N GLU A 148 6.97 -2.22 22.97
CA GLU A 148 6.50 -1.70 24.27
C GLU A 148 6.83 -0.21 24.45
N SER A 149 7.91 0.27 23.83
CA SER A 149 8.27 1.69 23.72
C SER A 149 9.01 1.96 22.39
N GLU A 150 9.16 3.23 22.02
CA GLU A 150 9.95 3.62 20.83
C GLU A 150 11.43 3.19 20.94
N GLU A 151 11.95 3.10 22.17
CA GLU A 151 13.33 2.66 22.45
C GLU A 151 13.48 1.14 22.54
N ALA A 152 12.38 0.37 22.51
CA ALA A 152 12.44 -1.08 22.60
C ALA A 152 13.15 -1.67 21.36
N GLU A 153 14.28 -2.33 21.61
CA GLU A 153 15.09 -2.98 20.58
C GLU A 153 14.35 -4.17 19.93
N LYS A 154 13.48 -4.85 20.69
CA LYS A 154 12.73 -6.03 20.24
C LYS A 154 11.23 -5.76 20.25
N ALA A 155 10.57 -6.14 19.16
CA ALA A 155 9.12 -6.18 19.07
C ALA A 155 8.62 -7.58 19.46
N THR A 156 7.56 -7.64 20.25
CA THR A 156 6.87 -8.87 20.61
C THR A 156 5.80 -9.14 19.57
N GLU A 157 5.92 -10.26 18.86
CA GLU A 157 4.89 -10.70 17.93
C GLU A 157 3.58 -10.99 18.65
N LEU A 158 2.47 -10.45 18.12
CA LEU A 158 1.13 -10.69 18.65
C LEU A 158 0.55 -11.98 18.08
N ASP A 159 -0.19 -12.73 18.87
CA ASP A 159 -0.85 -13.96 18.42
C ASP A 159 -1.79 -13.71 17.22
N GLY A 160 -1.87 -14.70 16.33
CA GLY A 160 -2.75 -14.60 15.17
C GLY A 160 -2.15 -13.86 13.97
N LEU A 161 -2.98 -13.75 12.93
CA LEU A 161 -2.71 -13.01 11.70
C LEU A 161 -3.79 -11.94 11.49
N LYS A 162 -3.37 -10.68 11.40
CA LYS A 162 -4.29 -9.55 11.22
C LYS A 162 -4.79 -9.49 9.78
N VAL A 163 -6.10 -9.49 9.59
CA VAL A 163 -6.75 -9.32 8.29
C VAL A 163 -6.70 -7.84 7.89
N ILE A 164 -5.99 -7.54 6.80
CA ILE A 164 -5.86 -6.18 6.26
C ILE A 164 -6.82 -5.90 5.11
N ALA A 165 -7.26 -6.94 4.41
CA ALA A 165 -8.28 -6.86 3.36
C ALA A 165 -8.96 -8.22 3.17
N VAL A 166 -10.23 -8.19 2.77
CA VAL A 166 -11.01 -9.38 2.41
C VAL A 166 -11.50 -9.21 0.98
N ILE A 167 -11.18 -10.16 0.12
CA ILE A 167 -11.56 -10.10 -1.29
C ILE A 167 -13.07 -10.25 -1.42
N LYS A 168 -13.69 -9.42 -2.25
CA LYS A 168 -15.14 -9.46 -2.52
C LYS A 168 -15.55 -10.83 -3.06
N ASP A 169 -16.72 -11.30 -2.60
CA ASP A 169 -17.32 -12.61 -2.96
C ASP A 169 -16.49 -13.86 -2.64
N SER A 170 -15.37 -13.68 -1.91
CA SER A 170 -14.51 -14.76 -1.48
C SER A 170 -15.15 -15.63 -0.38
N PRO A 171 -14.58 -16.82 -0.11
CA PRO A 171 -15.00 -17.61 1.04
C PRO A 171 -14.98 -16.88 2.38
N ALA A 172 -13.93 -16.11 2.66
CA ALA A 172 -13.85 -15.33 3.88
C ALA A 172 -14.95 -14.27 3.96
N ALA A 173 -15.23 -13.57 2.86
CA ALA A 173 -16.33 -12.61 2.81
C ALA A 173 -17.68 -13.28 3.09
N LYS A 174 -17.93 -14.44 2.47
CA LYS A 174 -19.15 -15.24 2.68
C LYS A 174 -19.27 -15.78 4.10
N ALA A 175 -18.15 -16.07 4.74
CA ALA A 175 -18.08 -16.48 6.15
C ALA A 175 -18.23 -15.30 7.13
N GLY A 176 -18.35 -14.07 6.65
CA GLY A 176 -18.50 -12.87 7.48
C GLY A 176 -17.20 -12.40 8.14
N ILE A 177 -16.05 -12.87 7.67
CA ILE A 177 -14.73 -12.34 8.07
C ILE A 177 -14.55 -10.97 7.41
N VAL A 178 -14.05 -10.00 8.17
CA VAL A 178 -13.87 -8.62 7.71
C VAL A 178 -12.48 -8.10 8.01
N ARG A 179 -12.11 -6.99 7.33
CA ARG A 179 -10.90 -6.24 7.67
C ARG A 179 -10.90 -5.86 9.15
N GLY A 180 -9.77 -6.05 9.81
CA GLY A 180 -9.62 -5.79 11.24
C GLY A 180 -9.77 -7.03 12.11
N ASP A 181 -10.29 -8.14 11.59
CA ASP A 181 -10.25 -9.41 12.32
C ASP A 181 -8.81 -9.90 12.50
N THR A 182 -8.57 -10.65 13.58
CA THR A 182 -7.32 -11.40 13.77
C THR A 182 -7.64 -12.88 13.65
N LEU A 183 -7.11 -13.56 12.63
CA LEU A 183 -7.27 -15.01 12.48
C LEU A 183 -6.36 -15.72 13.48
N LEU A 184 -6.96 -16.56 14.33
CA LEU A 184 -6.25 -17.29 15.38
C LEU A 184 -5.99 -18.73 14.97
N LYS A 185 -7.01 -19.41 14.42
CA LYS A 185 -6.89 -20.78 13.93
C LYS A 185 -7.69 -21.03 12.66
N LEU A 186 -7.25 -22.02 11.89
CA LEU A 186 -7.97 -22.53 10.74
C LEU A 186 -7.95 -24.06 10.75
N ALA A 187 -9.11 -24.69 10.66
CA ALA A 187 -9.26 -26.15 10.73
C ALA A 187 -8.56 -26.74 11.98
N GLY A 188 -8.60 -26.03 13.11
CA GLY A 188 -7.93 -26.40 14.37
C GLY A 188 -6.42 -26.11 14.44
N ASN A 189 -5.78 -25.65 13.36
CA ASN A 189 -4.36 -25.32 13.33
C ASN A 189 -4.17 -23.84 13.72
N SER A 190 -3.28 -23.57 14.69
CA SER A 190 -2.92 -22.20 15.06
C SER A 190 -2.25 -21.45 13.91
N LEU A 191 -2.57 -20.16 13.77
CA LEU A 191 -2.06 -19.27 12.76
C LEU A 191 -1.22 -18.17 13.41
N ASN A 192 0.09 -18.35 13.43
CA ASN A 192 1.04 -17.37 13.94
C ASN A 192 1.91 -16.79 12.83
N LYS A 193 2.01 -17.45 11.67
CA LYS A 193 2.77 -16.99 10.52
C LYS A 193 1.98 -17.10 9.21
N PRO A 194 2.12 -16.16 8.24
CA PRO A 194 1.40 -16.21 6.97
C PRO A 194 1.57 -17.51 6.17
N GLU A 195 2.72 -18.18 6.31
CA GLU A 195 3.02 -19.46 5.65
C GLU A 195 2.14 -20.60 6.18
N GLU A 196 1.76 -20.55 7.46
CA GLU A 196 0.89 -21.54 8.09
C GLU A 196 -0.52 -21.44 7.51
N LEU A 197 -1.04 -20.22 7.34
CA LEU A 197 -2.33 -19.99 6.67
C LEU A 197 -2.30 -20.57 5.25
N SER A 198 -1.26 -20.24 4.49
CA SER A 198 -1.09 -20.75 3.13
C SER A 198 -1.05 -22.28 3.08
N THR A 199 -0.39 -22.91 4.05
CA THR A 199 -0.27 -24.37 4.15
C THR A 199 -1.60 -25.03 4.47
N VAL A 200 -2.31 -24.54 5.50
CA VAL A 200 -3.59 -25.08 5.95
C VAL A 200 -4.65 -24.94 4.86
N VAL A 201 -4.74 -23.76 4.25
CA VAL A 201 -5.69 -23.49 3.16
C VAL A 201 -5.43 -24.43 1.96
N ARG A 202 -4.18 -24.68 1.59
CA ARG A 202 -3.86 -25.64 0.51
C ARG A 202 -4.25 -27.08 0.84
N LYS A 203 -4.09 -27.50 2.09
CA LYS A 203 -4.42 -28.86 2.57
C LYS A 203 -5.93 -29.11 2.57
N HIS A 204 -6.73 -28.07 2.82
CA HIS A 204 -8.19 -28.18 2.96
C HIS A 204 -8.94 -27.67 1.73
N GLN A 205 -8.32 -27.66 0.55
CA GLN A 205 -8.98 -27.24 -0.69
C GLN A 205 -10.29 -28.01 -0.94
N GLY A 206 -11.35 -27.27 -1.28
CA GLY A 206 -12.68 -27.82 -1.52
C GLY A 206 -13.45 -28.22 -0.25
N GLN A 207 -12.87 -28.04 0.94
CA GLN A 207 -13.52 -28.40 2.21
C GLN A 207 -14.07 -27.16 2.92
N GLU A 208 -15.13 -27.35 3.69
CA GLU A 208 -15.59 -26.36 4.65
C GLU A 208 -14.84 -26.53 5.97
N VAL A 209 -14.30 -25.44 6.51
CA VAL A 209 -13.49 -25.47 7.73
C VAL A 209 -13.88 -24.38 8.71
N VAL A 210 -13.68 -24.65 10.00
CA VAL A 210 -13.84 -23.65 11.06
C VAL A 210 -12.67 -22.67 11.03
N VAL A 211 -12.99 -21.38 11.07
CA VAL A 211 -12.08 -20.26 11.28
C VAL A 211 -12.32 -19.73 12.69
N GLU A 212 -11.31 -19.80 13.56
CA GLU A 212 -11.33 -19.10 14.85
C GLU A 212 -10.69 -17.73 14.65
N TYR A 213 -11.40 -16.66 15.00
CA TYR A 213 -10.93 -15.29 14.85
C TYR A 213 -11.28 -14.43 16.07
N GLU A 214 -10.59 -13.31 16.21
CA GLU A 214 -10.88 -12.28 17.19
C GLU A 214 -11.33 -11.00 16.49
N ARG A 215 -12.43 -10.41 16.97
CA ARG A 215 -12.96 -9.13 16.52
C ARG A 215 -13.21 -8.25 17.74
N ASN A 216 -12.60 -7.07 17.77
CA ASN A 216 -12.73 -6.13 18.89
C ASN A 216 -12.40 -6.75 20.28
N GLY A 217 -11.45 -7.69 20.32
CA GLY A 217 -11.06 -8.39 21.55
C GLY A 217 -11.93 -9.60 21.92
N GLU A 218 -12.99 -9.88 21.16
CA GLU A 218 -13.87 -11.03 21.38
C GLU A 218 -13.56 -12.16 20.39
N LYS A 219 -13.40 -13.38 20.91
CA LYS A 219 -13.19 -14.57 20.08
C LYS A 219 -14.50 -15.09 19.53
N SER A 220 -14.50 -15.44 18.25
CA SER A 220 -15.64 -15.98 17.52
C SER A 220 -15.19 -17.06 16.55
N MET A 221 -16.17 -17.81 16.04
CA MET A 221 -15.93 -18.85 15.03
C MET A 221 -16.86 -18.65 13.84
N ALA A 222 -16.36 -18.95 12.65
CA ALA A 222 -17.15 -18.96 11.41
C ALA A 222 -16.79 -20.19 10.57
N MET A 223 -17.75 -20.69 9.80
CA MET A 223 -17.52 -21.72 8.79
C MET A 223 -17.16 -21.04 7.46
N ALA A 224 -16.05 -21.46 6.85
CA ALA A 224 -15.60 -20.94 5.57
C ALA A 224 -15.30 -22.08 4.58
N GLN A 225 -15.85 -21.98 3.37
CA GLN A 225 -15.61 -22.91 2.29
C GLN A 225 -14.28 -22.63 1.59
N ILE A 226 -13.26 -23.46 1.77
CA ILE A 226 -11.99 -23.25 1.06
C ILE A 226 -12.17 -23.57 -0.42
N ASN A 227 -11.86 -22.61 -1.30
CA ASN A 227 -11.89 -22.84 -2.74
C ASN A 227 -10.83 -23.88 -3.13
N ALA A 228 -11.08 -24.61 -4.23
CA ALA A 228 -10.08 -25.49 -4.85
C ALA A 228 -9.45 -24.78 -6.05
N ARG A 229 -8.13 -24.91 -6.22
CA ARG A 229 -7.48 -24.53 -7.49
C ARG A 229 -7.86 -25.59 -8.53
N LYS A 230 -8.40 -25.13 -9.66
CA LYS A 230 -8.58 -25.95 -10.86
C LYS A 230 -7.26 -26.05 -11.62
#